data_AF-A0A2W2CMZ6-F1
#
_entry.id   AF-A0A2W2CMZ6-F1
#
_cell.length_a   1.000
_cell.length_b   1.000
_cell.length_c   1.000
_cell.angle_alpha   90.00
_cell.angle_beta   90.00
_cell.angle_gamma   90.00
#
_symmetry.space_group_name_H-M   'P 1'
#
loop_
_entity.id
_entity.type
_entity.pdbx_description
1 polymer ?
#
loop_
_entity_poly.entity_id
_entity_poly.type
_entity_poly.pdbx_seq_one_letter_code
_entity_poly.pdbx_strand_id
1 'polypeptide(L)'
;MTGIVDRNTVCSVKWCDEKGRHTVHRRYLASVPGGMSGAGLVGVNLAQRVQPRASVCVELTVTTPWAATAGFLLAVTAAPEIAAALTEAAERATHLG
;
A
#
# COMPACT_ATOMS: atom_id res chain seq x y z
N MET A 1 -21.28 26.82 -13.35
CA MET A 1 -20.33 27.18 -12.27
C MET A 1 -19.42 25.98 -12.04
N THR A 2 -18.42 25.78 -12.89
CA THR A 2 -17.42 24.72 -12.74
C THR A 2 -16.37 25.22 -11.76
N GLY A 3 -16.59 24.95 -10.47
CA GLY A 3 -15.62 25.28 -9.43
C GLY A 3 -14.26 24.68 -9.77
N ILE A 4 -13.22 25.48 -9.62
CA ILE A 4 -11.83 25.05 -9.73
C ILE A 4 -11.70 23.82 -8.83
N VAL A 5 -11.48 22.65 -9.44
CA VAL A 5 -11.14 21.44 -8.70
C VAL A 5 -9.74 21.70 -8.19
N ASP A 6 -9.62 22.19 -6.96
CA ASP A 6 -8.33 22.41 -6.34
C ASP A 6 -7.70 21.03 -6.07
N ARG A 7 -6.89 20.60 -7.05
CA ARG A 7 -6.16 19.32 -7.03
C ARG A 7 -5.12 19.28 -5.91
N ASN A 8 -4.82 20.42 -5.27
CA ASN A 8 -3.84 20.54 -4.21
C ASN A 8 -4.46 20.69 -2.82
N THR A 9 -5.80 20.70 -2.68
CA THR A 9 -6.43 20.69 -1.36
C THR A 9 -6.00 19.43 -0.59
N VAL A 10 -5.45 19.61 0.60
CA VAL A 10 -5.10 18.51 1.50
C VAL A 10 -6.38 17.79 1.94
N CYS A 11 -6.33 16.46 2.01
CA CYS A 11 -7.45 15.68 2.52
C CYS A 11 -7.84 16.12 3.95
N SER A 12 -9.13 16.16 4.25
CA SER A 12 -9.63 16.45 5.61
C SER A 12 -9.31 15.34 6.62
N VAL A 13 -9.01 14.13 6.15
CA VAL A 13 -8.57 13.01 6.98
C VAL A 13 -7.10 13.23 7.35
N LYS A 14 -6.84 13.50 8.64
CA LYS A 14 -5.52 13.93 9.15
C LYS A 14 -4.36 12.99 8.84
N TRP A 15 -4.63 11.68 8.69
CA TRP A 15 -3.59 10.70 8.40
C TRP A 15 -3.40 10.44 6.91
N CYS A 16 -4.26 10.97 6.04
CA CYS A 16 -4.25 10.72 4.61
C CYS A 16 -3.27 11.66 3.89
N ASP A 17 -2.38 11.09 3.10
CA ASP A 17 -1.36 11.82 2.32
C ASP A 17 -1.89 12.27 0.94
N GLU A 18 -3.05 11.77 0.53
CA GLU A 18 -3.66 12.10 -0.77
C GLU A 18 -4.10 13.57 -0.84
N LYS A 19 -3.98 14.15 -2.03
CA LYS A 19 -4.42 15.53 -2.34
C LYS A 19 -5.53 15.53 -3.39
N GLY A 20 -6.36 16.56 -3.35
CA GLY A 20 -7.51 16.69 -4.23
C GLY A 20 -8.54 15.57 -4.02
N ARG A 21 -9.38 15.35 -5.03
CA ARG A 21 -10.45 14.35 -4.96
C ARG A 21 -9.90 12.94 -5.17
N HIS A 22 -10.10 12.07 -4.18
CA HIS A 22 -9.71 10.66 -4.23
C HIS A 22 -10.85 9.77 -3.70
N THR A 23 -10.83 8.50 -4.12
CA THR A 23 -11.82 7.47 -3.72
C THR A 23 -11.30 6.55 -2.61
N VAL A 24 -10.02 6.67 -2.27
CA VAL A 24 -9.34 5.91 -1.21
C VAL A 24 -8.41 6.86 -0.48
N HIS A 25 -8.55 6.95 0.84
CA HIS A 25 -7.55 7.59 1.70
C HIS A 25 -6.34 6.67 1.79
N ARG A 26 -5.15 7.20 1.53
CA ARG A 26 -3.90 6.45 1.68
C ARG A 26 -2.90 7.20 2.54
N ARG A 27 -2.11 6.44 3.28
CA ARG A 27 -0.91 6.92 3.95
C ARG A 27 0.24 6.03 3.64
N TYR A 28 1.29 6.60 3.08
CA TYR A 28 2.49 5.87 2.76
C TYR A 28 3.29 5.60 4.04
N LEU A 29 3.73 4.35 4.21
CA LEU A 29 4.52 3.93 5.37
C LEU A 29 5.94 3.53 4.97
N ALA A 30 6.09 2.72 3.94
CA ALA A 30 7.38 2.19 3.53
C ALA A 30 7.42 1.79 2.05
N SER A 31 8.63 1.70 1.51
CA SER A 31 8.91 1.05 0.24
C SER A 31 10.19 0.23 0.38
N VAL A 32 10.11 -1.04 0.01
CA VAL A 32 11.17 -2.02 0.16
C VAL A 32 11.59 -2.49 -1.24
N PRO A 33 12.85 -2.29 -1.66
CA PRO A 33 13.34 -2.81 -2.93
C PRO A 33 13.40 -4.35 -2.88
N GLY A 34 13.02 -5.00 -3.98
CA GLY A 34 13.01 -6.47 -4.08
C GLY A 34 14.41 -7.11 -4.12
N GLY A 35 15.49 -6.33 -4.11
CA GLY A 35 16.87 -6.80 -3.98
C GLY A 35 17.45 -7.55 -5.19
N MET A 36 16.63 -7.88 -6.20
CA MET A 36 17.07 -8.54 -7.44
C MET A 36 16.83 -7.63 -8.65
N SER A 37 17.62 -7.84 -9.71
CA SER A 37 17.42 -7.12 -10.98
C SER A 37 16.00 -7.37 -11.51
N GLY A 38 15.27 -6.29 -11.77
CA GLY A 38 13.89 -6.35 -12.26
C GLY A 38 12.82 -6.65 -11.21
N ALA A 39 13.17 -6.97 -9.95
CA ALA A 39 12.19 -7.30 -8.90
C ALA A 39 11.32 -6.11 -8.46
N GLY A 40 11.74 -4.88 -8.76
CA GLY A 40 10.96 -3.68 -8.46
C GLY A 40 10.93 -3.35 -6.96
N LEU A 41 9.81 -2.79 -6.51
CA LEU A 41 9.59 -2.24 -5.18
C LEU A 41 8.25 -2.73 -4.62
N VAL A 42 8.25 -3.08 -3.34
CA VAL A 42 7.02 -3.34 -2.57
C VAL A 42 6.73 -2.13 -1.68
N GLY A 43 5.64 -1.43 -1.94
CA GLY A 43 5.15 -0.34 -1.10
C GLY A 43 4.15 -0.84 -0.05
N VAL A 44 4.19 -0.24 1.14
CA VAL A 44 3.25 -0.52 2.24
C VAL A 44 2.53 0.78 2.59
N ASN A 45 1.21 0.76 2.54
CA ASN A 45 0.36 1.89 2.89
C ASN A 45 -0.71 1.49 3.91
N LEU A 46 -1.24 2.46 4.66
CA LEU A 46 -2.60 2.34 5.19
C LEU A 46 -3.57 2.80 4.11
N ALA A 47 -4.69 2.10 3.97
CA ALA A 47 -5.73 2.45 3.01
C ALA A 47 -7.12 2.38 3.64
N GLN A 48 -8.00 3.29 3.25
CA GLN A 48 -9.41 3.28 3.63
C GLN A 48 -10.24 3.81 2.46
N ARG A 49 -11.26 3.05 2.02
CA ARG A 49 -12.16 3.56 0.97
C ARG A 49 -12.95 4.77 1.49
N VAL A 50 -13.19 5.75 0.62
CA VAL A 50 -14.04 6.91 0.93
C VAL A 50 -15.50 6.49 0.85
N GLN A 51 -15.92 5.68 1.82
CA GLN A 51 -17.26 5.13 1.95
C GLN A 51 -17.64 5.05 3.43
N PRO A 52 -18.93 5.22 3.78
CA PRO A 52 -19.38 5.05 5.15
C PRO A 52 -18.97 3.69 5.71
N ARG A 53 -18.43 3.67 6.93
CA ARG A 53 -18.04 2.46 7.67
C ARG A 53 -16.95 1.59 7.03
N ALA A 54 -16.23 2.10 6.02
CA ALA A 54 -15.05 1.40 5.52
C ALA A 54 -13.99 1.32 6.63
N SER A 55 -13.45 0.12 6.87
CA SER A 55 -12.35 -0.07 7.81
C SER A 55 -11.03 0.35 7.20
N VAL A 56 -10.08 0.78 8.03
CA VAL A 56 -8.68 0.93 7.63
C VAL A 56 -8.10 -0.47 7.38
N CYS A 57 -7.34 -0.58 6.30
CA CYS A 57 -6.66 -1.78 5.83
C CYS A 57 -5.17 -1.48 5.63
N VAL A 58 -4.36 -2.53 5.49
CA VAL A 58 -3.00 -2.41 4.96
C VAL A 58 -3.07 -2.64 3.45
N GLU A 59 -2.47 -1.76 2.65
CA GLU A 59 -2.32 -1.95 1.21
C GLU A 59 -0.85 -2.29 0.91
N LEU A 60 -0.65 -3.42 0.23
CA LEU A 60 0.62 -3.75 -0.39
C LEU A 60 0.56 -3.36 -1.86
N THR A 61 1.56 -2.65 -2.34
CA THR A 61 1.71 -2.34 -3.76
C THR A 61 2.98 -2.95 -4.29
N VAL A 62 2.92 -3.52 -5.49
CA VAL A 62 4.10 -4.05 -6.18
C VAL A 62 4.27 -3.25 -7.45
N THR A 63 5.38 -2.54 -7.56
CA THR A 63 5.74 -1.77 -8.75
C THR A 63 6.97 -2.40 -9.37
N THR A 64 6.87 -2.81 -10.63
CA THR A 64 8.01 -3.33 -11.40
C THR A 64 8.30 -2.40 -12.58
N PRO A 65 9.52 -2.39 -13.13
CA PRO A 65 9.86 -1.47 -14.21
C PRO A 65 9.08 -1.70 -15.52
N TRP A 66 8.46 -2.87 -15.69
CA TRP A 66 7.87 -3.31 -16.96
C TRP A 66 6.36 -3.55 -16.89
N ALA A 67 5.74 -3.41 -15.71
CA ALA A 67 4.31 -3.65 -15.53
C ALA A 67 3.65 -2.56 -14.69
N ALA A 68 2.33 -2.45 -14.85
CA ALA A 68 1.53 -1.57 -14.00
C ALA A 68 1.62 -1.99 -12.53
N THR A 69 1.57 -1.01 -11.62
CA THR A 69 1.55 -1.27 -10.18
C THR A 69 0.33 -2.10 -9.81
N ALA A 70 0.56 -3.26 -9.20
CA ALA A 70 -0.49 -4.08 -8.61
C ALA A 70 -0.68 -3.68 -7.15
N GLY A 71 -1.94 -3.62 -6.68
CA GLY A 71 -2.28 -3.33 -5.29
C GLY A 71 -3.08 -4.46 -4.67
N PHE A 72 -2.78 -4.81 -3.41
CA PHE A 72 -3.48 -5.81 -2.64
C PHE A 72 -3.89 -5.25 -1.28
N LEU A 73 -5.14 -5.44 -0.90
CA LEU A 73 -5.69 -4.95 0.37
C LEU A 73 -5.78 -6.08 1.38
N LEU A 74 -5.24 -5.84 2.56
CA LEU A 74 -5.20 -6.73 3.69
C LEU A 74 -6.04 -6.17 4.83
N ALA A 75 -6.85 -7.03 5.44
CA ALA A 75 -7.38 -6.73 6.77
C ALA A 75 -6.21 -6.52 7.74
N VAL A 76 -6.30 -5.53 8.63
CA VAL A 76 -5.25 -5.25 9.62
C VAL A 76 -4.95 -6.49 10.48
N THR A 77 -5.97 -7.30 10.76
CA THR A 77 -5.83 -8.55 11.52
C THR A 77 -5.03 -9.63 10.81
N ALA A 78 -4.99 -9.63 9.47
CA ALA A 78 -4.26 -10.62 8.68
C ALA A 78 -2.79 -10.20 8.42
N ALA A 79 -2.45 -8.92 8.62
CA ALA A 79 -1.09 -8.42 8.33
C ALA A 79 0.01 -9.12 9.16
N PRO A 80 -0.17 -9.39 10.48
CA PRO A 80 0.84 -10.12 11.26
C PRO A 80 1.05 -11.56 10.76
N GLU A 81 0.00 -12.25 10.33
CA GLU A 81 0.10 -13.62 9.80
C GLU A 81 0.91 -13.65 8.50
N ILE A 82 0.68 -12.70 7.61
CA ILE A 82 1.45 -12.57 6.36
C ILE A 82 2.91 -12.22 6.66
N ALA A 83 3.17 -11.32 7.61
CA ALA A 83 4.53 -11.01 8.03
C ALA A 83 5.27 -12.25 8.57
N ALA A 84 4.59 -13.06 9.40
CA ALA A 84 5.15 -14.31 9.91
C ALA A 84 5.43 -15.31 8.78
N ALA A 85 4.50 -15.47 7.83
CA ALA A 85 4.68 -16.35 6.68
C ALA A 85 5.86 -15.91 5.79
N LEU A 86 6.09 -14.61 5.61
CA LEU A 86 7.24 -14.08 4.89
C LEU A 86 8.56 -14.41 5.61
N THR A 87 8.61 -14.23 6.93
CA THR A 87 9.79 -14.58 7.74
C THR A 87 10.08 -16.08 7.65
N GLU A 88 9.08 -16.93 7.83
CA GLU A 88 9.23 -18.38 7.73
C GLU A 88 9.71 -18.82 6.35
N ALA A 89 9.19 -18.22 5.28
CA ALA A 89 9.64 -18.50 3.92
C ALA A 89 11.12 -18.13 3.73
N ALA A 90 11.56 -16.99 4.27
CA ALA A 90 12.96 -16.57 4.20
C ALA A 90 13.88 -17.55 4.98
N GLU A 91 13.50 -17.93 6.19
CA GLU A 91 14.24 -18.90 7.01
C GLU A 91 14.37 -20.25 6.29
N ARG A 92 13.26 -20.79 5.78
CA ARG A 92 13.29 -22.06 5.03
C ARG A 92 14.15 -21.98 3.78
N ALA A 93 14.15 -20.85 3.06
CA ALA A 93 14.99 -20.67 1.87
C ALA A 93 16.48 -20.77 2.20
N THR A 94 16.92 -20.32 3.38
CA THR A 94 18.32 -20.46 3.80
C THR A 94 18.77 -21.91 3.98
N HIS A 95 17.84 -22.83 4.26
CA HIS A 95 18.15 -24.26 4.41
C HIS A 95 18.16 -25.02 3.08
N LEU A 96 17.79 -24.37 1.97
CA LEU A 96 17.78 -24.98 0.63
C LEU A 96 19.06 -24.70 -0.17
N GLY A 97 19.89 -23.76 0.29
CA GLY A 97 21.20 -23.42 -0.29
C GLY A 97 22.34 -23.93 0.55
#